data_AF-A0A1J5Q8V9-F1
#
_entry.id   AF-A0A1J5Q8V9-F1
#
_cell.length_a   1.000
_cell.length_b   1.000
_cell.length_c   1.000
_cell.angle_alpha   90.00
_cell.angle_beta   90.00
_cell.angle_gamma   90.00
#
_symmetry.space_group_name_H-M   'P 1'
#
loop_
_entity.id
_entity.type
_entity.pdbx_description
1 polymer ?
#
loop_
_entity_poly.entity_id
_entity_poly.type
_entity_poly.pdbx_seq_one_letter_code
_entity_poly.pdbx_strand_id
1 'polypeptide(L)'
;MDFLPLISRQLKTMDAALFKPEPLGLRERLLATPLAERLELDAGQHLLFINFEGLAVDRAQDIDAIESRITGLLEPLGHRVVAVVNYDNFTIAPALIDAYTRMAQLLRHRFYSRVTRYGAGGFLKARREAQTGASHVS
;
A
#
# COMPACT_ATOMS: atom_id res chain seq x y z
N MET A 1 16.83 31.40 38.19
CA MET A 1 17.03 31.06 36.76
C MET A 1 15.90 30.10 36.44
N ASP A 2 14.69 30.63 36.21
CA ASP A 2 13.46 29.84 36.40
C ASP A 2 12.82 29.51 35.05
N PHE A 3 13.62 28.89 34.16
CA PHE A 3 13.12 28.36 32.91
C PHE A 3 12.43 27.02 33.16
N LEU A 4 11.10 27.01 33.03
CA LEU A 4 10.29 25.80 33.02
C LEU A 4 9.92 25.49 31.57
N PRO A 5 10.57 24.52 30.91
CA PRO A 5 10.25 24.18 29.53
C PRO A 5 8.82 23.69 29.44
N LEU A 6 8.08 24.26 28.49
CA LEU A 6 6.72 23.82 28.21
C LEU A 6 6.77 22.49 27.44
N ILE A 7 6.46 21.39 28.12
CA ILE A 7 6.38 20.07 27.49
C ILE A 7 4.97 19.89 26.92
N SER A 8 4.89 19.60 25.62
CA SER A 8 3.61 19.33 24.96
C SER A 8 2.91 18.13 25.58
N ARG A 9 1.61 18.25 25.85
CA ARG A 9 0.75 17.14 26.31
C ARG A 9 0.55 16.05 25.24
N GLN A 10 0.93 16.31 23.99
CA GLN A 10 0.84 15.38 22.87
C GLN A 10 2.22 14.86 22.45
N LEU A 11 3.18 14.83 23.39
CA LEU A 11 4.52 14.31 23.12
C LEU A 11 4.43 12.88 22.56
N LYS A 12 4.92 12.68 21.34
CA LYS A 12 4.99 11.37 20.70
C LYS A 12 6.38 10.79 20.89
N THR A 13 6.45 9.48 21.06
CA THR A 13 7.74 8.78 21.10
C THR A 13 8.44 8.92 19.76
N MET A 14 9.73 9.24 19.81
CA MET A 14 10.58 9.25 18.62
C MET A 14 10.69 7.84 18.04
N ASP A 15 10.87 7.75 16.73
CA ASP A 15 11.11 6.46 16.06
C ASP A 15 12.34 5.79 16.68
N ALA A 16 12.19 4.57 17.20
CA ALA A 16 13.26 3.83 17.84
C ALA A 16 14.45 3.56 16.90
N ALA A 17 14.23 3.57 15.58
CA ALA A 17 15.30 3.47 14.59
C ALA A 17 16.30 4.64 14.65
N LEU A 18 15.93 5.79 15.22
CA LEU A 18 16.84 6.92 15.44
C LEU A 18 17.96 6.62 16.44
N PHE A 19 17.75 5.64 17.32
CA PHE A 19 18.69 5.29 18.39
C PHE A 19 19.52 4.05 18.09
N LYS A 20 19.39 3.50 16.88
CA LYS A 20 20.13 2.33 16.43
C LYS A 20 21.43 2.74 15.71
N PRO A 21 22.54 1.97 15.86
CA PRO A 21 23.82 2.29 15.24
C PRO A 21 23.84 2.09 13.71
N GLU A 22 22.90 1.33 13.16
CA GLU A 22 22.79 1.10 11.72
C GLU A 22 22.33 2.36 10.95
N PRO A 23 22.75 2.54 9.69
CA PRO A 23 22.25 3.62 8.85
C PRO A 23 20.71 3.59 8.76
N LEU A 24 20.07 4.75 8.90
CA LEU A 24 18.60 4.85 8.90
C LEU A 24 17.91 4.40 7.60
N GLY A 25 18.67 4.15 6.52
CA GLY A 25 18.11 3.85 5.20
C GLY A 25 17.27 5.01 4.65
N LEU A 26 17.67 6.26 4.94
CA LEU A 26 16.86 7.45 4.61
C LEU A 26 16.60 7.58 3.12
N ARG A 27 17.54 7.19 2.26
CA ARG A 27 17.32 7.27 0.81
C ARG A 27 16.17 6.36 0.38
N GLU A 28 16.17 5.12 0.84
CA GLU A 28 15.12 4.15 0.59
C GLU A 28 13.81 4.61 1.25
N ARG A 29 13.86 5.15 2.47
CA ARG A 29 12.67 5.64 3.20
C ARG A 29 12.06 6.93 2.63
N LEU A 30 12.88 7.80 2.04
CA LEU A 30 12.46 9.07 1.44
C LEU A 30 12.03 8.91 -0.02
N LEU A 31 12.58 7.92 -0.73
CA LEU A 31 12.19 7.58 -2.11
C LEU A 31 11.09 6.51 -2.17
N ALA A 32 10.92 5.70 -1.14
CA ALA A 32 9.78 4.81 -1.04
C ALA A 32 8.53 5.62 -0.76
N THR A 33 7.65 5.73 -1.75
CA THR A 33 6.26 6.10 -1.50
C THR A 33 5.72 5.18 -0.41
N PRO A 34 5.33 5.72 0.76
CA PRO A 34 4.77 4.91 1.84
C PRO A 34 3.64 4.05 1.30
N LEU A 35 3.56 2.79 1.72
CA LEU A 35 2.50 1.88 1.28
C LEU A 35 1.09 2.48 1.44
N ALA A 36 0.93 3.36 2.42
CA ALA A 36 -0.25 4.17 2.64
C ALA A 36 -0.68 5.02 1.45
N GLU A 37 0.27 5.69 0.80
CA GLU A 37 0.08 6.59 -0.33
C GLU A 37 -0.04 5.83 -1.66
N ARG A 38 0.26 4.53 -1.65
CA ARG A 38 0.08 3.63 -2.79
C ARG A 38 -1.34 3.07 -2.91
N LEU A 39 -2.20 3.34 -1.93
CA LEU A 39 -3.55 2.79 -1.85
C LEU A 39 -4.58 3.91 -1.91
N GLU A 40 -5.46 3.86 -2.90
CA GLU A 40 -6.57 4.81 -3.06
C GLU A 40 -7.89 4.04 -3.10
N LEU A 41 -8.77 4.30 -2.13
CA LEU A 41 -10.09 3.70 -2.06
C LEU A 41 -11.16 4.72 -2.48
N ASP A 42 -11.91 4.40 -3.53
CA ASP A 42 -13.17 5.03 -3.85
C ASP A 42 -14.30 4.22 -3.21
N ALA A 43 -14.79 4.70 -2.06
CA ALA A 43 -15.87 4.06 -1.32
C ALA A 43 -17.22 4.14 -2.06
N GLY A 44 -17.44 5.15 -2.93
CA GLY A 44 -18.68 5.28 -3.68
C GLY A 44 -18.79 4.24 -4.80
N GLN A 45 -17.65 3.86 -5.39
CA GLN A 45 -17.59 2.85 -6.46
C GLN A 45 -17.15 1.47 -5.99
N HIS A 46 -16.86 1.30 -4.69
CA HIS A 46 -16.26 0.09 -4.12
C HIS A 46 -15.02 -0.35 -4.88
N LEU A 47 -14.14 0.60 -5.19
CA LEU A 47 -12.97 0.41 -6.05
C LEU A 47 -11.69 0.78 -5.29
N LEU A 48 -10.76 -0.16 -5.20
CA LEU A 48 -9.44 0.02 -4.62
C LEU A 48 -8.38 0.05 -5.72
N PHE A 49 -7.65 1.15 -5.83
CA PHE A 49 -6.43 1.24 -6.62
C PHE A 49 -5.21 0.97 -5.73
N ILE A 50 -4.30 0.13 -6.25
CA ILE A 50 -3.08 -0.27 -5.58
C ILE A 50 -1.90 -0.02 -6.52
N ASN A 51 -1.05 0.95 -6.21
CA ASN A 51 0.13 1.27 -7.00
C ASN A 51 1.41 0.62 -6.43
N PHE A 52 1.73 -0.60 -6.87
CA PHE A 52 3.00 -1.25 -6.52
C PHE A 52 4.13 -0.93 -7.50
N GLU A 53 4.03 0.18 -8.22
CA GLU A 53 5.10 0.61 -9.12
C GLU A 53 6.43 0.79 -8.39
N GLY A 54 7.46 0.09 -8.85
CA GLY A 54 8.80 0.13 -8.26
C GLY A 54 8.88 -0.39 -6.82
N LEU A 55 7.84 -1.06 -6.30
CA LEU A 55 7.86 -1.67 -4.98
C LEU A 55 8.72 -2.94 -5.03
N ALA A 56 9.68 -3.05 -4.11
CA ALA A 56 10.51 -4.22 -3.90
C ALA A 56 10.07 -4.97 -2.63
N VAL A 57 9.84 -6.27 -2.74
CA VAL A 57 9.51 -7.16 -1.61
C VAL A 57 10.70 -8.10 -1.38
N ASP A 58 11.56 -7.71 -0.44
CA ASP A 58 12.82 -8.42 -0.18
C ASP A 58 12.82 -9.15 1.17
N ARG A 59 11.86 -8.84 2.05
CA ARG A 59 11.73 -9.46 3.37
C ARG A 59 10.29 -9.86 3.66
N ALA A 60 10.11 -10.84 4.53
CA ALA A 60 8.78 -11.29 4.96
C ALA A 60 7.95 -10.16 5.59
N GLN A 61 8.59 -9.24 6.32
CA GLN A 61 7.90 -8.10 6.93
C GLN A 61 7.26 -7.15 5.91
N ASP A 62 7.77 -7.13 4.67
CA ASP A 62 7.20 -6.29 3.61
C ASP A 62 5.85 -6.88 3.16
N ILE A 63 5.70 -8.21 3.17
CA ILE A 63 4.43 -8.92 2.91
C ILE A 63 3.43 -8.64 4.03
N ASP A 64 3.88 -8.75 5.29
CA ASP A 64 3.03 -8.49 6.47
C ASP A 64 2.53 -7.03 6.47
N ALA A 65 3.38 -6.09 6.08
CA ALA A 65 3.01 -4.68 5.96
C ALA A 65 1.95 -4.46 4.86
N ILE A 66 2.10 -5.13 3.70
CA ILE A 66 1.10 -5.12 2.62
C ILE A 66 -0.25 -5.65 3.12
N GLU A 67 -0.24 -6.83 3.76
CA GLU A 67 -1.45 -7.47 4.25
C GLU A 67 -2.16 -6.63 5.31
N SER A 68 -1.42 -6.18 6.33
CA SER A 68 -1.96 -5.40 7.44
C SER A 68 -2.59 -4.10 6.94
N ARG A 69 -1.93 -3.41 6.00
CA ARG A 69 -2.42 -2.15 5.48
C ARG A 69 -3.68 -2.31 4.65
N ILE A 70 -3.72 -3.29 3.74
CA ILE A 70 -4.91 -3.55 2.92
C ILE A 70 -6.07 -4.01 3.80
N THR A 71 -5.80 -4.90 4.76
CA THR A 71 -6.81 -5.40 5.71
C THR A 71 -7.39 -4.24 6.53
N GLY A 72 -6.56 -3.40 7.14
CA GLY A 72 -7.04 -2.26 7.92
C GLY A 72 -7.86 -1.24 7.12
N LEU A 73 -7.64 -1.14 5.80
CA LEU A 73 -8.42 -0.29 4.91
C LEU A 73 -9.80 -0.89 4.56
N LEU A 74 -9.86 -2.21 4.34
CA LEU A 74 -11.04 -2.89 3.79
C LEU A 74 -11.93 -3.54 4.85
N GLU A 75 -11.36 -3.94 5.98
CA GLU A 75 -12.10 -4.59 7.08
C GLU A 75 -13.28 -3.76 7.61
N PRO A 76 -13.18 -2.41 7.76
CA PRO A 76 -14.31 -1.58 8.17
C PRO A 76 -15.45 -1.46 7.15
N LEU A 77 -15.22 -1.79 5.87
CA LEU A 77 -16.23 -1.61 4.81
C LEU A 77 -17.36 -2.65 4.91
N GLY A 78 -17.09 -3.84 5.44
CA GLY A 78 -18.08 -4.92 5.56
C GLY A 78 -18.54 -5.53 4.24
N HIS A 79 -17.95 -5.14 3.10
CA HIS A 79 -18.24 -5.67 1.78
C HIS A 79 -16.97 -5.80 0.94
N ARG A 80 -17.07 -6.48 -0.20
CA ARG A 80 -15.95 -6.72 -1.11
C ARG A 80 -15.83 -5.60 -2.16
N VAL A 81 -14.60 -5.27 -2.54
CA VAL A 81 -14.28 -4.22 -3.51
C VAL A 81 -13.70 -4.79 -4.80
N VAL A 82 -13.81 -4.05 -5.90
CA VAL A 82 -13.00 -4.29 -7.09
C VAL A 82 -11.59 -3.77 -6.81
N ALA A 83 -10.56 -4.55 -7.09
CA ALA A 83 -9.17 -4.13 -6.92
C ALA A 83 -8.47 -3.97 -8.28
N VAL A 84 -7.78 -2.86 -8.47
CA VAL A 84 -6.95 -2.56 -9.64
C VAL A 84 -5.52 -2.35 -9.16
N VAL A 85 -4.60 -3.21 -9.62
CA VAL A 85 -3.22 -3.25 -9.12
C VAL A 85 -2.23 -2.95 -10.25
N ASN A 86 -1.34 -1.99 -10.01
CA ASN A 86 -0.17 -1.72 -10.84
C ASN A 86 1.04 -2.50 -10.32
N TYR A 87 1.68 -3.28 -11.18
CA TYR A 87 2.92 -4.03 -10.89
C TYR A 87 4.11 -3.55 -11.75
N ASP A 88 4.03 -2.35 -12.35
CA ASP A 88 5.13 -1.81 -13.16
C ASP A 88 6.44 -1.75 -12.35
N ASN A 89 7.51 -2.37 -12.85
CA ASN A 89 8.80 -2.46 -12.15
C ASN A 89 8.72 -3.02 -10.71
N PHE A 90 7.68 -3.81 -10.39
CA PHE A 90 7.58 -4.54 -9.12
C PHE A 90 8.60 -5.69 -9.08
N THR A 91 9.29 -5.84 -7.96
CA THR A 91 10.24 -6.93 -7.75
C THR A 91 9.93 -7.68 -6.46
N ILE A 92 10.21 -8.98 -6.45
CA ILE A 92 10.08 -9.83 -5.27
C ILE A 92 11.20 -10.84 -5.21
N ALA A 93 11.80 -11.02 -4.02
CA ALA A 93 12.81 -12.04 -3.80
C ALA A 93 12.24 -13.45 -4.07
N PRO A 94 12.96 -14.34 -4.80
CA PRO A 94 12.43 -15.65 -5.18
C PRO A 94 11.93 -16.51 -4.01
N ALA A 95 12.61 -16.44 -2.87
CA ALA A 95 12.24 -17.17 -1.65
C ALA A 95 10.89 -16.72 -1.04
N LEU A 96 10.37 -15.55 -1.43
CA LEU A 96 9.16 -14.96 -0.89
C LEU A 96 7.93 -15.12 -1.80
N ILE A 97 8.10 -15.66 -3.01
CA ILE A 97 7.03 -15.82 -4.00
C ILE A 97 5.84 -16.60 -3.42
N ASP A 98 6.12 -17.72 -2.74
CA ASP A 98 5.08 -18.58 -2.18
C ASP A 98 4.31 -17.89 -1.04
N ALA A 99 5.03 -17.19 -0.16
CA ALA A 99 4.44 -16.45 0.94
C ALA A 99 3.56 -15.31 0.43
N TYR A 100 4.06 -14.53 -0.54
CA TYR A 100 3.31 -13.44 -1.16
C TYR A 100 2.07 -13.95 -1.90
N THR A 101 2.20 -15.07 -2.62
CA THR A 101 1.08 -15.68 -3.34
C THR A 101 -0.02 -16.11 -2.37
N ARG A 102 0.32 -16.72 -1.24
CA ARG A 102 -0.66 -17.09 -0.20
C ARG A 102 -1.37 -15.85 0.36
N MET A 103 -0.62 -14.83 0.74
CA MET A 103 -1.17 -13.56 1.23
C MET A 103 -2.13 -12.93 0.19
N ALA A 104 -1.72 -12.85 -1.07
CA ALA A 104 -2.55 -12.29 -2.14
C ALA A 104 -3.84 -13.10 -2.38
N GLN A 105 -3.78 -14.43 -2.23
CA GLN A 105 -4.96 -15.29 -2.30
C GLN A 105 -5.93 -15.06 -1.13
N LEU A 106 -5.41 -14.86 0.09
CA LEU A 106 -6.23 -14.55 1.27
C LEU A 106 -6.94 -13.21 1.09
N LEU A 107 -6.22 -12.16 0.69
CA LEU A 107 -6.82 -10.85 0.41
C LEU A 107 -7.88 -10.93 -0.69
N ARG A 108 -7.58 -11.68 -1.78
CA ARG A 108 -8.57 -11.91 -2.85
C ARG A 108 -9.80 -12.62 -2.32
N HIS A 109 -9.63 -13.68 -1.55
CA HIS A 109 -10.76 -14.46 -1.05
C HIS A 109 -11.59 -13.67 -0.04
N ARG A 110 -10.99 -12.80 0.76
CA ARG A 110 -11.69 -12.06 1.81
C ARG A 110 -12.31 -10.75 1.33
N PHE A 111 -11.58 -9.98 0.53
CA PHE A 111 -11.92 -8.59 0.25
C PHE A 111 -12.21 -8.25 -1.21
N TYR A 112 -11.77 -9.05 -2.19
CA TYR A 112 -11.89 -8.67 -3.60
C TYR A 112 -13.05 -9.36 -4.32
N SER A 113 -13.98 -8.60 -4.89
CA SER A 113 -15.01 -9.14 -5.78
C SER A 113 -14.42 -9.45 -7.16
N ARG A 114 -13.47 -8.64 -7.61
CA ARG A 114 -12.73 -8.79 -8.87
C ARG A 114 -11.34 -8.16 -8.72
N VAL A 115 -10.34 -8.69 -9.41
CA VAL A 115 -8.98 -8.14 -9.44
C VAL A 115 -8.53 -7.96 -10.88
N THR A 116 -8.02 -6.78 -11.21
CA THR A 116 -7.34 -6.49 -12.47
C THR A 116 -5.89 -6.13 -12.17
N ARG A 117 -4.94 -6.73 -12.89
CA ARG A 117 -3.50 -6.50 -12.71
C ARG A 117 -2.91 -5.92 -13.99
N TYR A 118 -2.12 -4.87 -13.86
CA TYR A 118 -1.34 -4.28 -14.94
C TYR A 118 0.14 -4.47 -14.64
N GLY A 119 0.91 -4.90 -15.64
CA GLY A 119 2.37 -4.91 -15.60
C GLY A 119 2.91 -4.24 -16.87
N ALA A 120 4.13 -3.72 -16.76
CA ALA A 120 4.84 -2.86 -17.71
C ALA A 120 3.94 -2.16 -18.77
N GLY A 121 3.48 -0.93 -18.48
CA GLY A 121 2.96 0.00 -19.49
C GLY A 121 1.44 -0.01 -19.73
N GLY A 122 0.68 -0.86 -19.04
CA GLY A 122 -0.78 -0.93 -19.16
C GLY A 122 -1.58 -0.06 -18.17
N PHE A 123 -0.98 0.34 -17.05
CA PHE A 123 -1.69 0.95 -15.92
C PHE A 123 -2.22 2.36 -16.22
N LEU A 124 -1.41 3.21 -16.87
CA LEU A 124 -1.81 4.59 -17.19
C LEU A 124 -2.96 4.65 -18.22
N LYS A 125 -3.05 3.68 -19.14
CA LYS A 125 -4.15 3.57 -20.11
C LYS A 125 -5.44 3.16 -19.40
N ALA A 126 -5.36 2.13 -18.55
CA ALA A 126 -6.50 1.66 -17.77
C ALA A 126 -7.02 2.67 -16.74
N ARG A 127 -6.15 3.45 -16.10
CA ARG A 127 -6.56 4.52 -15.18
C ARG A 127 -7.39 5.58 -15.90
N ARG A 128 -7.00 5.96 -17.13
CA ARG A 128 -7.77 6.91 -17.95
C ARG A 128 -9.10 6.31 -18.41
N GLU A 129 -9.12 5.04 -18.81
CA GLU A 129 -10.36 4.36 -19.23
C GLU A 129 -11.36 4.18 -18.08
N ALA A 130 -10.89 3.82 -16.87
CA ALA A 130 -11.73 3.75 -15.67
C ALA A 130 -12.28 5.12 -15.25
N GLN A 131 -11.51 6.20 -15.46
CA GLN A 131 -11.96 7.57 -15.19
C GLN A 131 -12.90 8.13 -16.28
N THR A 132 -12.80 7.65 -17.52
CA THR A 132 -13.61 8.13 -18.66
C THR A 132 -14.93 7.34 -18.80
N GLY A 133 -14.95 6.08 -18.37
CA GLY A 133 -16.15 5.22 -18.39
C GLY A 133 -17.27 5.66 -17.44
N ALA A 134 -17.00 6.58 -16.50
CA ALA A 134 -18.02 7.14 -15.60
C ALA A 134 -18.83 8.30 -16.21
N SER A 135 -18.46 8.80 -17.41
CA SER A 135 -19.10 9.98 -18.01
C SER A 135 -20.02 9.69 -19.21
N HIS A 136 -20.30 8.43 -19.52
CA HIS A 136 -21.27 8.07 -20.57
C HIS A 136 -22.21 6.94 -20.14
N VAL A 137 -23.00 7.21 -19.10
CA VAL A 137 -24.37 6.70 -19.00
C VAL A 137 -25.25 7.87 -18.57
N SER A 138 -25.78 8.58 -19.57
CA SER A 138 -27.00 9.41 -19.53
C SER A 138 -27.63 9.33 -20.91
#